data_AF-A0A6S6RBK3-F1
#
_entry.id   AF-A0A6S6RBK3-F1
#
_cell.length_a   1.000
_cell.length_b   1.000
_cell.length_c   1.000
_cell.angle_alpha   90.00
_cell.angle_beta   90.00
_cell.angle_gamma   90.00
#
_symmetry.space_group_name_H-M   'P 1'
#
loop_
_entity.id
_entity.type
_entity.pdbx_description
1 polymer ?
#
loop_
_entity_poly.entity_id
_entity_poly.type
_entity_poly.pdbx_seq_one_letter_code
_entity_poly.pdbx_strand_id
1 'polypeptide(L)'
;MFLSGASLTYYGRLLRMPLAFLLLGTVTIVFSFTKDTEATGIIHIMGYTLVATKAALLYGLNLILTALGAVSCLYFLILSTPFTDLLLVLKAVHCPEILLELLLLIYRFIFLLYDMGEKLDCAVKSRLGNRSLKTAIPAVAGVFQMLFIGSIRKSLKLYDAMESRCYDGKIQVLTKKYTTSVKEISLLVLWEISMVIICLLQRRIF
;
A
#
# COMPACT_ATOMS: atom_id res chain seq x y z
N MET A 1 -15.27 -1.83 -10.00
CA MET A 1 -15.44 -0.36 -10.06
C MET A 1 -16.85 0.07 -9.63
N PHE A 2 -17.94 -0.46 -10.19
CA PHE A 2 -19.30 -0.25 -9.66
C PHE A 2 -19.59 -1.02 -8.36
N LEU A 3 -18.93 -2.16 -8.13
CA LEU A 3 -19.15 -2.98 -6.94
C LEU A 3 -18.50 -2.45 -5.64
N SER A 4 -17.53 -1.52 -5.72
CA SER A 4 -16.80 -1.04 -4.53
C SER A 4 -17.37 0.26 -3.92
N GLY A 5 -18.41 0.86 -4.50
CA GLY A 5 -19.05 2.09 -4.00
C GLY A 5 -18.20 3.36 -4.00
N ALA A 6 -16.95 3.31 -4.48
CA ALA A 6 -16.03 4.44 -4.46
C ALA A 6 -16.31 5.44 -5.59
N SER A 7 -16.30 6.74 -5.27
CA SER A 7 -16.51 7.79 -6.28
C SER A 7 -15.34 7.87 -7.26
N LEU A 8 -15.66 8.07 -8.55
CA LEU A 8 -14.68 8.15 -9.64
C LEU A 8 -13.62 9.25 -9.39
N THR A 9 -14.05 10.34 -8.73
CA THR A 9 -13.19 11.46 -8.37
C THR A 9 -12.21 11.10 -7.26
N TYR A 10 -12.58 10.24 -6.31
CA TYR A 10 -11.68 9.76 -5.27
C TYR A 10 -10.60 8.83 -5.83
N TYR A 11 -11.00 7.89 -6.69
CA TYR A 11 -10.07 6.97 -7.34
C TYR A 11 -9.06 7.71 -8.23
N GLY A 12 -9.52 8.69 -9.01
CA GLY A 12 -8.64 9.54 -9.82
C GLY A 12 -7.64 10.36 -9.01
N ARG A 13 -7.99 10.78 -7.78
CA ARG A 13 -7.03 11.45 -6.87
C ARG A 13 -5.97 10.48 -6.36
N LEU A 14 -6.37 9.25 -6.02
CA LEU A 14 -5.48 8.23 -5.47
C LEU A 14 -4.40 7.78 -6.47
N LEU A 15 -4.73 7.76 -7.77
CA LEU A 15 -3.79 7.41 -8.83
C LEU A 15 -2.78 8.51 -9.19
N ARG A 16 -2.99 9.77 -8.76
CA ARG A 16 -2.07 10.88 -9.12
C ARG A 16 -0.66 10.68 -8.57
N MET A 17 -0.54 10.18 -7.34
CA MET A 17 0.77 9.99 -6.70
C MET A 17 1.59 8.88 -7.39
N PRO A 18 1.06 7.66 -7.62
CA PRO A 18 1.74 6.63 -8.41
C PRO A 18 2.08 7.09 -9.83
N LEU A 19 1.17 7.82 -10.49
CA LEU A 19 1.38 8.30 -11.86
C LEU A 19 2.51 9.32 -11.93
N ALA A 20 2.60 10.27 -10.99
CA ALA A 20 3.71 11.22 -10.92
C ALA A 20 5.05 10.51 -10.72
N PHE A 21 5.09 9.51 -9.84
CA PHE A 21 6.29 8.69 -9.61
C PHE A 21 6.71 7.90 -10.85
N LEU A 22 5.75 7.25 -11.53
CA LEU A 22 6.01 6.49 -12.75
C LEU A 22 6.49 7.39 -13.90
N LEU A 23 5.88 8.55 -14.09
CA LEU A 23 6.33 9.51 -15.10
C LEU A 23 7.79 9.92 -14.86
N LEU A 24 8.13 10.26 -13.62
CA LEU A 24 9.50 10.64 -13.26
C LEU A 24 10.49 9.50 -13.56
N GLY A 25 10.16 8.26 -13.18
CA GLY A 25 11.02 7.10 -13.45
C GLY A 25 11.14 6.74 -14.94
N THR A 26 10.04 6.81 -15.69
CA THR A 26 10.04 6.49 -17.12
C THR A 26 10.78 7.51 -17.97
N VAL A 27 10.80 8.79 -17.56
CA VAL A 27 11.63 9.81 -18.20
C VAL A 27 13.11 9.38 -18.17
N THR A 28 13.62 8.89 -17.04
CA THR A 28 15.00 8.38 -16.96
C THR A 28 15.27 7.19 -17.89
N ILE A 29 14.26 6.33 -18.11
CA ILE A 29 14.41 5.17 -18.99
C ILE A 29 14.40 5.58 -20.47
N VAL A 30 13.49 6.49 -20.85
CA VAL A 30 13.38 7.01 -22.21
C VAL A 30 14.61 7.85 -22.58
N PHE A 31 15.14 8.61 -21.63
CA PHE A 31 16.33 9.44 -21.76
C PHE A 31 17.52 8.76 -21.10
N SER A 32 18.07 7.73 -21.76
CA SER A 32 19.26 7.04 -21.28
C SER A 32 20.53 7.75 -21.78
N PHE A 33 21.48 7.99 -20.87
CA PHE A 33 22.81 8.47 -21.21
C PHE A 33 23.71 7.27 -21.48
N THR A 34 24.13 7.10 -22.73
CA THR A 34 25.07 6.03 -23.12
C THR A 34 26.40 6.64 -23.52
N LYS A 35 27.51 5.96 -23.23
CA LYS A 35 28.87 6.43 -23.59
C LYS A 35 29.31 5.92 -24.98
N ASP A 36 28.44 5.15 -25.64
CA ASP A 36 28.74 4.51 -26.92
C ASP A 36 28.62 5.50 -28.07
N THR A 37 29.74 5.67 -28.75
CA THR A 37 29.95 6.59 -29.89
C THR A 37 29.23 6.15 -31.17
N GLU A 38 28.69 4.93 -31.21
CA GLU A 38 27.99 4.36 -32.38
C GLU A 38 26.46 4.47 -32.30
N ALA A 39 25.92 4.93 -31.17
CA ALA A 39 24.49 5.17 -31.07
C ALA A 39 24.13 6.48 -31.81
N THR A 40 23.20 6.39 -32.77
CA THR A 40 22.51 7.54 -33.37
C THR A 40 21.73 8.30 -32.29
N GLY A 41 22.43 9.14 -31.54
CA GLY A 41 21.93 10.05 -30.53
C GLY A 41 21.61 11.42 -31.11
N ILE A 42 20.69 12.14 -30.48
CA ILE A 42 20.19 13.43 -30.99
C ILE A 42 21.13 14.58 -30.55
N ILE A 43 21.85 14.41 -29.44
CA ILE A 43 22.72 15.45 -28.87
C ILE A 43 23.96 14.78 -28.24
N HIS A 44 25.16 15.21 -28.66
CA HIS A 44 26.43 14.86 -28.05
C HIS A 44 26.85 15.99 -27.09
N ILE A 45 26.91 15.73 -25.78
CA ILE A 45 27.45 16.69 -24.80
C ILE A 45 28.56 16.00 -24.03
N MET A 46 29.79 16.51 -24.16
CA MET A 46 30.96 16.16 -23.33
C MET A 46 31.19 14.65 -23.14
N GLY A 47 31.06 13.86 -24.21
CA GLY A 47 31.33 12.41 -24.19
C GLY A 47 30.16 11.51 -23.77
N TYR A 48 28.97 12.07 -23.54
CA TYR A 48 27.73 11.33 -23.33
C TYR A 48 26.76 11.59 -24.49
N THR A 49 26.16 10.52 -25.03
CA THR A 49 25.10 10.62 -26.02
C THR A 49 23.74 10.47 -25.34
N LEU A 50 22.88 11.47 -25.54
CA LEU A 50 21.48 11.33 -25.18
C LEU A 50 20.79 10.54 -26.30
N VAL A 51 20.40 9.30 -25.99
CA VAL A 51 19.78 8.39 -26.95
C VAL A 51 18.33 8.16 -26.53
N ALA A 52 17.41 8.59 -27.40
CA ALA A 52 15.99 8.32 -27.26
C ALA A 52 15.56 7.38 -28.40
N THR A 53 15.49 6.08 -28.13
CA THR A 53 15.10 5.07 -29.12
C THR A 53 13.59 4.81 -29.07
N LYS A 54 12.96 4.51 -30.22
CA LYS A 54 11.56 4.07 -30.27
C LYS A 54 11.29 2.84 -29.37
N ALA A 55 12.27 1.95 -29.22
CA ALA A 55 12.21 0.81 -28.32
C ALA A 55 12.10 1.23 -26.84
N ALA A 56 12.88 2.24 -26.42
CA ALA A 56 12.83 2.77 -25.06
C ALA A 56 11.48 3.44 -24.75
N LEU A 57 10.89 4.12 -25.74
CA LEU A 57 9.54 4.70 -25.63
C LEU A 57 8.46 3.62 -25.44
N LEU A 58 8.49 2.57 -26.27
CA LEU A 58 7.55 1.44 -26.15
C LEU A 58 7.70 0.71 -24.82
N TYR A 59 8.94 0.50 -24.37
CA TYR A 59 9.22 -0.10 -23.07
C TYR A 59 8.70 0.76 -21.91
N GLY A 60 8.94 2.08 -21.95
CA GLY A 60 8.42 3.02 -20.94
C GLY A 60 6.89 3.02 -20.87
N LEU A 61 6.21 2.99 -22.01
CA LEU A 61 4.74 2.92 -22.07
C LEU A 61 4.23 1.61 -21.47
N ASN A 62 4.85 0.47 -21.81
CA ASN A 62 4.48 -0.83 -21.24
C ASN A 62 4.66 -0.87 -19.71
N LEU A 63 5.75 -0.27 -19.21
CA LEU A 63 6.01 -0.15 -17.77
C LEU A 63 4.91 0.65 -17.07
N ILE A 64 4.52 1.81 -17.62
CA ILE A 64 3.44 2.64 -17.06
C ILE A 64 2.12 1.86 -17.01
N LEU A 65 1.74 1.20 -18.11
CA LEU A 65 0.48 0.45 -18.17
C LEU A 65 0.47 -0.72 -17.17
N THR A 66 1.55 -1.49 -17.10
CA THR A 66 1.67 -2.63 -16.19
C THR A 66 1.61 -2.18 -14.74
N ALA A 67 2.34 -1.12 -14.38
CA ALA A 67 2.36 -0.59 -13.03
C ALA A 67 1.01 0.03 -12.63
N LEU A 68 0.35 0.78 -13.52
CA LEU A 68 -0.99 1.31 -13.26
C LEU A 68 -2.03 0.19 -13.12
N GLY A 69 -1.91 -0.89 -13.90
CA GLY A 69 -2.75 -2.08 -13.75
C GLY A 69 -2.59 -2.73 -12.37
N ALA A 70 -1.35 -2.95 -11.93
CA ALA A 70 -1.06 -3.53 -10.61
C ALA A 70 -1.56 -2.65 -9.46
N VAL A 71 -1.30 -1.34 -9.51
CA VAL A 71 -1.77 -0.37 -8.50
C VAL A 71 -3.29 -0.31 -8.47
N SER A 72 -3.95 -0.40 -9.62
CA SER A 72 -5.41 -0.43 -9.72
C SER A 72 -6.01 -1.64 -9.02
N CYS A 73 -5.42 -2.82 -9.22
CA CYS A 73 -5.82 -4.05 -8.54
C CYS A 73 -5.63 -3.94 -7.02
N LEU A 74 -4.47 -3.42 -6.58
CA LEU A 74 -4.19 -3.19 -5.16
C LEU A 74 -5.21 -2.24 -4.51
N TYR A 75 -5.54 -1.13 -5.16
CA TYR A 75 -6.55 -0.20 -4.65
C TYR A 75 -7.94 -0.80 -4.63
N PHE A 76 -8.30 -1.61 -5.64
CA PHE A 76 -9.56 -2.33 -5.62
C PHE A 76 -9.67 -3.26 -4.40
N LEU A 77 -8.60 -3.98 -4.07
CA LEU A 77 -8.52 -4.84 -2.89
C LEU A 77 -8.69 -4.02 -1.59
N ILE A 78 -7.93 -2.94 -1.43
CA ILE A 78 -7.94 -2.10 -0.22
C ILE A 78 -9.32 -1.45 0.00
N LEU A 79 -9.98 -0.99 -1.05
CA LEU A 79 -11.26 -0.29 -0.94
C LEU A 79 -12.45 -1.25 -0.76
N SER A 80 -12.35 -2.48 -1.25
CA SER A 80 -13.48 -3.43 -1.24
C SER A 80 -13.46 -4.39 -0.05
N THR A 81 -12.28 -4.62 0.55
CA THR A 81 -12.09 -5.69 1.54
C THR A 81 -11.55 -5.11 2.85
N PRO A 82 -12.26 -5.26 3.99
CA PRO A 82 -11.74 -4.81 5.27
C PRO A 82 -10.55 -5.69 5.71
N PHE A 83 -9.63 -5.11 6.47
CA PHE A 83 -8.42 -5.81 6.92
C PHE A 83 -8.72 -7.09 7.71
N THR A 84 -9.82 -7.12 8.47
CA THR A 84 -10.24 -8.31 9.22
C THR A 84 -10.55 -9.50 8.31
N ASP A 85 -11.08 -9.25 7.11
CA ASP A 85 -11.36 -10.31 6.15
C ASP A 85 -10.08 -10.82 5.48
N LEU A 86 -9.09 -9.94 5.29
CA LEU A 86 -7.76 -10.32 4.82
C LEU A 86 -7.09 -11.33 5.77
N LEU A 87 -7.25 -11.16 7.09
CA LEU A 87 -6.74 -12.11 8.09
C LEU A 87 -7.39 -13.50 7.96
N LEU A 88 -8.66 -13.57 7.60
CA LEU A 88 -9.35 -14.85 7.38
C LEU A 88 -8.79 -15.57 6.14
N VAL A 89 -8.49 -14.82 5.09
CA VAL A 89 -7.83 -15.36 3.89
C VAL A 89 -6.43 -15.86 4.24
N LEU A 90 -5.65 -15.10 5.01
CA LEU A 90 -4.33 -15.54 5.49
C LEU A 90 -4.42 -16.81 6.36
N LYS A 91 -5.48 -16.94 7.17
CA LYS A 91 -5.77 -18.17 7.92
C LYS A 91 -6.03 -19.36 6.99
N ALA A 92 -6.80 -19.16 5.91
CA ALA A 92 -7.07 -20.20 4.92
C ALA A 92 -5.81 -20.65 4.15
N VAL A 93 -4.82 -19.76 4.01
CA VAL A 93 -3.51 -20.07 3.41
C VAL A 93 -2.55 -20.73 4.42
N HIS A 94 -3.05 -21.21 5.56
CA HIS A 94 -2.29 -21.90 6.61
C HIS A 94 -1.22 -21.03 7.29
N CYS A 95 -1.45 -19.72 7.40
CA CYS A 95 -0.60 -18.86 8.23
C CYS A 95 -0.70 -19.26 9.72
N PRO A 96 0.43 -19.35 10.46
CA PRO A 96 0.43 -19.62 11.89
C PRO A 96 -0.48 -18.67 12.69
N GLU A 97 -1.24 -19.21 13.64
CA GLU A 97 -2.23 -18.45 14.42
C GLU A 97 -1.58 -17.28 15.19
N ILE A 98 -0.36 -17.45 15.69
CA ILE A 98 0.38 -16.41 16.41
C ILE A 98 0.67 -15.18 15.54
N LEU A 99 0.91 -15.36 14.23
CA LEU A 99 1.13 -14.24 13.31
C LEU A 99 -0.17 -13.50 13.03
N LEU A 100 -1.28 -14.22 12.89
CA LEU A 100 -2.61 -13.62 12.69
C LEU A 100 -3.02 -12.76 13.89
N GLU A 101 -2.77 -13.25 15.10
CA GLU A 101 -3.03 -12.51 16.33
C GLU A 101 -2.16 -11.27 16.47
N LEU A 102 -0.86 -11.41 16.18
CA LEU A 102 0.05 -10.27 16.15
C LEU A 102 -0.41 -9.22 15.14
N LEU A 103 -0.78 -9.61 13.93
CA LEU A 103 -1.32 -8.72 12.90
C LEU A 103 -2.62 -8.03 13.34
N LEU A 104 -3.54 -8.77 13.98
CA LEU A 104 -4.79 -8.21 14.50
C LEU A 104 -4.52 -7.16 15.58
N LEU A 105 -3.60 -7.46 16.52
CA LEU A 105 -3.20 -6.54 17.58
C LEU A 105 -2.49 -5.32 17.01
N ILE A 106 -1.56 -5.48 16.06
CA ILE A 106 -0.89 -4.36 15.38
C ILE A 106 -1.93 -3.47 14.71
N TYR A 107 -2.86 -4.03 13.92
CA TYR A 107 -3.92 -3.26 13.27
C TYR A 107 -4.76 -2.45 14.25
N ARG A 108 -5.15 -3.07 15.38
CA ARG A 108 -5.88 -2.37 16.45
C ARG A 108 -5.03 -1.26 17.09
N PHE A 109 -3.74 -1.50 17.30
CA PHE A 109 -2.84 -0.52 17.92
C PHE A 109 -2.51 0.65 17.01
N ILE A 110 -2.53 0.49 15.68
CA ILE A 110 -2.35 1.61 14.74
C ILE A 110 -3.38 2.72 15.02
N PHE A 111 -4.67 2.38 15.09
CA PHE A 111 -5.72 3.38 15.38
C PHE A 111 -5.64 3.95 16.79
N LEU A 112 -5.28 3.11 17.78
CA LEU A 112 -5.12 3.55 19.15
C LEU A 112 -3.97 4.58 19.28
N LEU A 113 -2.83 4.28 18.66
CA LEU A 113 -1.67 5.18 18.68
C LEU A 113 -1.90 6.41 17.82
N TYR A 114 -2.67 6.31 16.73
CA TYR A 114 -3.09 7.46 15.94
C TYR A 114 -3.92 8.45 16.77
N ASP A 115 -4.96 7.98 17.47
CA ASP A 115 -5.78 8.82 18.37
C ASP A 115 -4.94 9.43 19.51
N MET A 116 -4.02 8.65 20.09
CA MET A 116 -3.09 9.17 21.09
C MET A 116 -2.14 10.22 20.51
N GLY A 117 -1.67 10.01 19.28
CA GLY A 117 -0.79 10.92 18.55
C GLY A 117 -1.47 12.27 18.28
N GLU A 118 -2.71 12.25 17.79
CA GLU A 118 -3.49 13.47 17.56
C GLU A 118 -3.69 14.30 18.84
N LYS A 119 -3.95 13.63 19.97
CA LYS A 119 -4.08 14.28 21.28
C LYS A 119 -2.76 14.91 21.74
N LEU A 120 -1.64 14.22 21.52
CA LEU A 120 -0.32 14.72 21.86
C LEU A 120 0.10 15.89 20.94
N ASP A 121 -0.18 15.80 19.65
CA ASP A 121 0.10 16.86 18.68
C ASP A 121 -0.70 18.14 19.02
N CYS A 122 -1.98 17.99 19.38
CA CYS A 122 -2.79 19.10 19.88
C CYS A 122 -2.15 19.74 21.14
N ALA A 123 -1.76 18.93 22.13
CA ALA A 123 -1.12 19.42 23.34
C ALA A 123 0.22 20.14 23.08
N VAL A 124 1.03 19.63 22.15
CA VAL A 124 2.29 20.27 21.73
C VAL A 124 2.04 21.60 21.03
N LYS A 125 1.06 21.65 20.13
CA LYS A 125 0.66 22.89 19.43
C LYS A 125 0.16 23.94 20.42
N SER A 126 -0.64 23.57 21.42
CA SER A 126 -1.10 24.48 22.48
C SER A 126 0.04 25.06 23.33
N ARG A 127 1.17 24.36 23.46
CA ARG A 127 2.37 24.83 24.18
C ARG A 127 3.38 25.56 23.30
N LEU A 128 3.02 25.88 22.05
CA LEU A 128 3.92 26.46 21.04
C LEU A 128 5.18 25.62 20.77
N GLY A 129 5.11 24.29 20.97
CA GLY A 129 6.26 23.41 20.79
C GLY A 129 6.79 23.34 19.35
N ASN A 130 5.95 23.65 18.35
CA ASN A 130 6.32 23.61 16.93
C ASN A 130 6.54 25.01 16.31
N ARG A 131 7.02 25.99 17.08
CA ARG A 131 7.22 27.37 16.57
C ARG A 131 8.46 27.51 15.68
N SER A 132 9.53 26.78 15.95
CA SER A 132 10.80 26.82 15.20
C SER A 132 11.40 25.43 15.08
N LEU A 133 12.29 25.19 14.12
CA LEU A 133 12.95 23.88 14.00
C LEU A 133 13.68 23.47 15.29
N LYS A 134 14.26 24.45 16.01
CA LYS A 134 14.94 24.22 17.31
C LYS A 134 13.99 23.73 18.41
N THR A 135 12.73 24.17 18.38
CA THR A 135 11.71 23.73 19.36
C THR A 135 10.94 22.49 18.87
N ALA A 136 10.81 22.32 17.55
CA ALA A 136 10.07 21.23 16.93
C ALA A 136 10.74 19.87 17.14
N ILE A 137 12.07 19.79 16.97
CA ILE A 137 12.83 18.54 17.16
C ILE A 137 12.61 17.93 18.56
N PRO A 138 12.86 18.66 19.68
CA PRO A 138 12.64 18.09 21.01
C PRO A 138 11.15 17.83 21.29
N ALA A 139 10.24 18.62 20.72
CA ALA A 139 8.80 18.37 20.86
C ALA A 139 8.38 17.04 20.20
N VAL A 140 8.85 16.76 18.98
CA VAL A 140 8.60 15.49 18.29
C VAL A 140 9.20 14.31 19.04
N ALA A 141 10.42 14.46 19.57
CA ALA A 141 11.04 13.44 20.41
C ALA A 141 10.20 13.15 21.67
N GLY A 142 9.65 14.18 22.31
CA GLY A 142 8.74 14.05 23.44
C GLY A 142 7.45 13.31 23.10
N VAL A 143 6.83 13.62 21.95
CA VAL A 143 5.64 12.90 21.45
C VAL A 143 5.98 11.42 21.22
N PHE A 144 7.10 11.13 20.57
CA PHE A 144 7.54 9.75 20.33
C PHE A 144 7.77 8.99 21.64
N GLN A 145 8.45 9.59 22.62
CA GLN A 145 8.67 9.00 23.94
C GLN A 145 7.35 8.71 24.66
N MET A 146 6.40 9.65 24.64
CA MET A 146 5.08 9.48 25.26
C MET A 146 4.26 8.39 24.57
N LEU A 147 4.30 8.31 23.24
CA LEU A 147 3.65 7.24 22.47
C LEU A 147 4.26 5.88 22.78
N PHE A 148 5.58 5.79 22.87
CA PHE A 148 6.29 4.53 23.17
C PHE A 148 5.97 4.02 24.57
N ILE A 149 6.06 4.89 25.59
CA ILE A 149 5.69 4.50 26.96
C ILE A 149 4.19 4.20 27.06
N GLY A 150 3.37 4.96 26.33
CA GLY A 150 1.93 4.75 26.22
C GLY A 150 1.57 3.40 25.62
N SER A 151 2.26 2.98 24.56
CA SER A 151 2.02 1.71 23.87
C SER A 151 2.34 0.52 24.78
N ILE A 152 3.46 0.56 25.49
CA ILE A 152 3.84 -0.49 26.47
C ILE A 152 2.82 -0.58 27.60
N ARG A 153 2.40 0.56 28.17
CA ARG A 153 1.37 0.54 29.23
C ARG A 153 0.03 0.01 28.73
N LYS A 154 -0.32 0.29 27.47
CA LYS A 154 -1.55 -0.21 26.84
C LYS A 154 -1.46 -1.70 26.52
N SER A 155 -0.31 -2.20 26.08
CA SER A 155 -0.12 -3.63 25.83
C SER A 155 -0.18 -4.44 27.12
N LEU A 156 0.46 -3.99 28.20
CA LEU A 156 0.38 -4.63 29.51
C LEU A 156 -1.07 -4.69 30.03
N LYS A 157 -1.78 -3.55 30.01
CA LYS A 157 -3.20 -3.52 30.41
C LYS A 157 -4.08 -4.42 29.55
N LEU A 158 -3.79 -4.53 28.24
CA LEU A 158 -4.51 -5.43 27.36
C LEU A 158 -4.21 -6.89 27.71
N TYR A 159 -2.95 -7.21 28.00
CA TYR A 159 -2.53 -8.53 28.43
C TYR A 159 -3.22 -8.94 29.74
N ASP A 160 -3.21 -8.10 30.77
CA ASP A 160 -3.92 -8.35 32.04
C ASP A 160 -5.43 -8.58 31.81
N ALA A 161 -6.04 -7.80 30.90
CA ALA A 161 -7.44 -7.94 30.52
C ALA A 161 -7.73 -9.22 29.72
N MET A 162 -6.75 -9.75 28.98
CA MET A 162 -6.88 -11.03 28.28
C MET A 162 -6.73 -12.19 29.28
N GLU A 163 -5.74 -12.12 30.17
CA GLU A 163 -5.50 -13.12 31.20
C GLU A 163 -6.72 -13.29 32.13
N SER A 164 -7.34 -12.18 32.56
CA SER A 164 -8.59 -12.22 33.35
C SER A 164 -9.79 -12.83 32.61
N ARG A 165 -9.73 -12.93 31.28
CA ARG A 165 -10.73 -13.60 30.43
C ARG A 165 -10.32 -15.02 30.04
N CYS A 166 -9.40 -15.62 30.81
CA CYS A 166 -8.89 -16.98 30.61
C CYS A 166 -8.18 -17.14 29.25
N TYR A 167 -7.31 -16.19 28.90
CA TYR A 167 -6.49 -16.30 27.69
C TYR A 167 -5.60 -17.55 27.72
N ASP A 168 -5.81 -18.44 26.76
CA ASP A 168 -5.15 -19.75 26.61
C ASP A 168 -4.00 -19.72 25.60
N GLY A 169 -3.53 -18.51 25.25
CA GLY A 169 -2.56 -18.31 24.19
C GLY A 169 -3.17 -18.17 22.80
N LYS A 170 -4.51 -18.14 22.68
CA LYS A 170 -5.20 -17.91 21.40
C LYS A 170 -6.32 -16.89 21.49
N ILE A 171 -6.35 -15.94 20.56
CA ILE A 171 -7.45 -14.97 20.42
C ILE A 171 -8.51 -15.56 19.48
N GLN A 172 -9.54 -16.17 20.06
CA GLN A 172 -10.67 -16.67 19.28
C GLN A 172 -11.62 -15.53 18.90
N VAL A 173 -11.71 -15.25 17.60
CA VAL A 173 -12.62 -14.24 17.05
C VAL A 173 -13.77 -14.91 16.30
N LEU A 174 -15.00 -14.50 16.58
CA LEU A 174 -16.17 -14.94 15.82
C LEU A 174 -16.08 -14.45 14.39
N THR A 175 -15.95 -15.38 13.46
CA THR A 175 -15.86 -15.09 12.03
C THR A 175 -17.26 -14.86 11.47
N LYS A 176 -17.46 -13.75 10.75
CA LYS A 176 -18.70 -13.51 10.02
C LYS A 176 -18.77 -14.47 8.83
N LYS A 177 -19.83 -15.28 8.75
CA LYS A 177 -20.08 -16.10 7.56
C LYS A 177 -20.62 -15.20 6.45
N TYR A 178 -19.87 -15.10 5.36
CA TYR A 178 -20.32 -14.45 4.14
C TYR A 178 -21.11 -15.43 3.30
N THR A 179 -22.34 -15.07 2.90
CA THR A 179 -23.11 -15.82 1.92
C THR A 179 -22.62 -15.42 0.53
N THR A 180 -21.91 -16.31 -0.15
CA THR A 180 -21.41 -16.05 -1.50
C THR A 180 -22.54 -16.21 -2.52
N SER A 181 -22.70 -15.22 -3.40
CA SER A 181 -23.63 -15.33 -4.53
C SER A 181 -22.92 -16.01 -5.70
N VAL A 182 -23.55 -17.04 -6.28
CA VAL A 182 -23.03 -17.76 -7.45
C VAL A 182 -22.75 -16.80 -8.62
N LYS A 183 -23.52 -15.71 -8.72
CA LYS A 183 -23.33 -14.66 -9.73
C LYS A 183 -21.98 -13.95 -9.58
N GLU A 184 -21.56 -13.64 -8.36
CA GLU A 184 -20.29 -12.96 -8.07
C GLU A 184 -19.09 -13.84 -8.42
N ILE A 185 -19.16 -15.11 -8.05
CA ILE A 185 -18.12 -16.10 -8.38
C ILE A 185 -18.03 -16.27 -9.90
N SER A 186 -19.16 -16.41 -10.60
CA SER A 186 -19.17 -16.57 -12.06
C SER A 186 -18.57 -15.37 -12.79
N LEU A 187 -18.81 -14.15 -12.30
CA LEU A 187 -18.29 -12.92 -12.90
C LEU A 187 -16.77 -12.79 -12.69
N LEU A 188 -16.27 -13.20 -11.51
CA LEU A 188 -14.84 -13.24 -11.22
C LEU A 188 -14.13 -14.27 -12.12
N VAL A 189 -14.68 -15.49 -12.23
CA VAL A 189 -14.11 -16.55 -13.07
C VAL A 189 -14.09 -16.13 -14.55
N LEU A 190 -15.16 -15.51 -15.05
CA LEU A 190 -15.22 -15.00 -16.42
C LEU A 190 -14.14 -13.94 -16.67
N TRP A 191 -13.94 -13.04 -15.71
CA TRP A 191 -12.91 -12.00 -15.78
C TRP A 191 -11.51 -12.60 -15.83
N GLU A 192 -11.19 -13.53 -14.93
CA GLU A 192 -9.89 -14.22 -14.92
C GLU A 192 -9.62 -14.96 -16.23
N ILE A 193 -10.61 -15.68 -16.77
CA ILE A 193 -10.49 -16.37 -18.05
C ILE A 193 -10.21 -15.38 -19.18
N SER A 194 -10.89 -14.23 -19.20
CA SER A 194 -10.64 -13.20 -20.22
C SER A 194 -9.21 -12.65 -20.17
N MET A 195 -8.66 -12.42 -18.97
CA MET A 195 -7.28 -11.98 -18.78
C MET A 195 -6.27 -13.02 -19.25
N VAL A 196 -6.49 -14.30 -18.94
CA VAL A 196 -5.64 -15.40 -19.40
C VAL A 196 -5.67 -15.52 -20.93
N ILE A 197 -6.84 -15.38 -21.55
CA ILE A 197 -6.97 -15.41 -23.02
C ILE A 197 -6.19 -14.26 -23.66
N ILE A 198 -6.31 -13.04 -23.13
CA ILE A 198 -5.56 -11.88 -23.63
C ILE A 198 -4.05 -12.10 -23.49
N CYS A 199 -3.60 -12.66 -22.37
CA CYS A 199 -2.18 -12.98 -22.16
C CYS A 199 -1.66 -14.01 -23.17
N LEU A 200 -2.43 -15.07 -23.44
CA LEU A 200 -2.07 -16.10 -24.42
C LEU A 200 -2.04 -15.55 -25.85
N LEU A 201 -2.97 -14.65 -26.19
CA LEU A 201 -2.97 -13.96 -27.49
C LEU A 201 -1.75 -13.06 -27.65
N GLN A 202 -1.38 -12.31 -26.61
CA GLN A 202 -0.21 -11.44 -26.63
C GLN A 202 1.11 -12.23 -26.77
N ARG A 203 1.20 -13.40 -26.12
CA ARG A 203 2.35 -14.31 -26.25
C ARG A 203 2.44 -15.02 -27.61
N ARG A 204 1.35 -15.03 -28.39
CA ARG A 204 1.31 -15.61 -29.75
C ARG A 204 1.66 -14.60 -30.84
N ILE A 205 1.55 -13.31 -30.54
CA ILE A 205 1.77 -12.19 -31.48
C ILE A 205 3.23 -11.70 -31.45
N PHE A 206 3.96 -11.96 -30.37
CA PHE A 206 5.41 -11.74 -30.21
C PHE A 206 6.17 -13.06 -30.29
#